data_AF-A0A9D9N4T9-F1
#
_entry.id   AF-A0A9D9N4T9-F1
#
_cell.length_a   1.000
_cell.length_b   1.000
_cell.length_c   1.000
_cell.angle_alpha   90.00
_cell.angle_beta   90.00
_cell.angle_gamma   90.00
#
_symmetry.space_group_name_H-M   'P 1'
#
loop_
_entity.id
_entity.type
_entity.pdbx_description
1 polymer ?
#
loop_
_entity_poly.entity_id
_entity_poly.type
_entity_poly.pdbx_seq_one_letter_code
_entity_poly.pdbx_strand_id
1 'polypeptide(L)'
;MALPRMQSILPAMVKQNYMQPIDWQGNLLHLYFDLAGNPTIEVLRSLLSITTPNHILYGSDYPYLPDDALKVNLQKLKQTTASDKELAKYADLIFWKNAESLFVKSEVSDSIPTE
;
A
#
# COMPACT_ATOMS: atom_id res chain seq x y z
N MET A 1 9.78 3.47 17.46
CA MET A 1 10.73 4.39 18.13
C MET A 1 11.89 4.89 17.23
N ALA A 2 12.10 4.38 16.01
CA ALA A 2 13.25 4.78 15.17
C ALA A 2 13.09 6.16 14.50
N LEU A 3 11.93 6.46 13.90
CA LEU A 3 11.69 7.70 13.12
C LEU A 3 11.94 8.99 13.91
N PRO A 4 11.35 9.22 15.09
CA PRO A 4 11.60 10.46 15.85
C PRO A 4 13.07 10.65 16.23
N ARG A 5 13.78 9.54 16.48
CA ARG A 5 15.22 9.56 16.78
C ARG A 5 16.05 9.91 15.54
N MET A 6 15.69 9.40 14.37
CA MET A 6 16.36 9.74 13.11
C MET A 6 16.11 11.21 12.73
N GLN A 7 14.89 11.70 12.94
CA GLN A 7 14.52 13.09 12.70
C GLN A 7 15.27 14.06 13.62
N SER A 8 15.49 13.69 14.89
CA SER A 8 16.18 14.57 15.83
C SER A 8 17.69 14.73 15.54
N ILE A 9 18.35 13.68 15.04
CA ILE A 9 19.78 13.72 14.74
C ILE A 9 20.10 14.29 13.35
N LEU A 10 19.15 14.23 12.41
CA LEU A 10 19.36 14.65 11.02
C LEU A 10 19.90 16.09 10.86
N PRO A 11 19.40 17.12 11.57
CA PRO A 11 19.91 18.48 11.40
C PRO A 11 21.41 18.61 11.74
N ALA A 12 21.88 17.89 12.76
CA ALA A 12 23.30 17.87 13.12
C ALA A 12 24.14 17.18 12.05
N MET A 13 23.66 16.06 11.49
CA MET A 13 24.34 15.32 10.43
C MET A 13 24.42 16.13 9.12
N VAL A 14 23.35 16.85 8.76
CA VAL A 14 23.34 17.76 7.60
C VAL A 14 24.31 18.92 7.80
N LYS A 15 24.33 19.54 8.99
CA LYS A 15 25.26 20.65 9.30
C LYS A 15 26.74 20.24 9.18
N GLN A 16 27.06 18.98 9.47
CA GLN A 16 28.41 18.42 9.34
C GLN A 16 28.70 17.85 7.94
N ASN A 17 27.81 18.03 6.96
CA ASN A 17 27.91 17.46 5.61
C ASN A 17 28.02 15.93 5.57
N TYR A 18 27.54 15.22 6.61
CA TYR A 18 27.53 13.75 6.64
C TYR A 18 26.31 13.16 5.94
N MET A 19 25.23 13.94 5.81
CA MET A 19 23.99 13.50 5.18
C MET A 19 23.35 14.66 4.42
N GLN A 20 22.49 14.33 3.45
CA GLN A 20 21.58 15.26 2.82
C GLN A 20 20.26 15.37 3.60
N PRO A 21 19.48 16.45 3.44
CA PRO A 21 18.12 16.51 3.95
C PRO A 21 17.29 15.32 3.44
N ILE A 22 16.39 14.82 4.29
CA ILE A 22 15.51 13.68 3.97
C ILE A 22 14.07 14.17 4.08
N ASP A 23 13.31 14.01 2.98
CA ASP A 23 11.85 14.13 3.01
C ASP A 23 11.23 12.83 3.53
N TRP A 24 11.09 12.73 4.84
CA TRP A 24 10.53 11.53 5.48
C TRP A 24 9.08 11.30 5.06
N GLN A 25 8.29 12.37 5.01
CA GLN A 25 6.87 12.25 4.76
C GLN A 25 6.63 11.86 3.30
N GLY A 26 7.26 12.55 2.34
CA GLY A 26 7.14 12.23 0.92
C GLY A 26 7.61 10.82 0.62
N ASN A 27 8.73 10.37 1.20
CA ASN A 27 9.21 9.00 0.99
C ASN A 27 8.25 7.94 1.55
N LEU A 28 7.71 8.14 2.76
CA LEU A 28 6.79 7.18 3.38
C LEU A 28 5.41 7.15 2.72
N LEU A 29 4.98 8.27 2.12
CA LEU A 29 3.72 8.34 1.35
C LEU A 29 3.74 7.45 0.10
N HIS A 30 4.90 6.99 -0.37
CA HIS A 30 4.98 6.08 -1.52
C HIS A 30 4.89 4.60 -1.15
N LEU A 31 4.65 4.27 0.13
CA LEU A 31 4.47 2.88 0.56
C LEU A 31 3.03 2.42 0.34
N TYR A 32 2.88 1.36 -0.47
CA TYR A 32 1.63 0.64 -0.69
C TYR A 32 1.72 -0.75 -0.04
N PHE A 33 0.57 -1.28 0.39
CA PHE A 33 0.45 -2.53 1.12
C PHE A 33 -0.43 -3.50 0.34
N ASP A 34 0.12 -4.64 -0.05
CA ASP A 34 -0.65 -5.67 -0.74
C ASP A 34 -1.37 -6.61 0.24
N LEU A 35 -2.41 -7.29 -0.25
CA LEU A 35 -3.24 -8.22 0.51
C LEU A 35 -3.01 -9.70 0.13
N ALA A 36 -1.85 -10.05 -0.46
CA ALA A 36 -1.52 -11.46 -0.70
C ALA A 36 -1.43 -12.24 0.64
N GLY A 37 -1.63 -13.55 0.59
CA GLY A 37 -1.51 -14.40 1.79
C GLY A 37 -2.75 -14.50 2.68
N ASN A 38 -3.95 -14.13 2.18
CA ASN A 38 -5.25 -14.30 2.89
C ASN A 38 -5.35 -13.57 4.24
N PRO A 39 -5.31 -12.23 4.24
CA PRO A 39 -5.39 -11.45 5.47
C PRO A 39 -6.72 -11.65 6.20
N THR A 40 -6.66 -11.64 7.53
CA THR A 40 -7.86 -11.62 8.37
C THR A 40 -8.43 -10.21 8.48
N ILE A 41 -9.64 -10.07 9.04
CA ILE A 41 -10.25 -8.77 9.28
C ILE A 41 -9.43 -7.90 10.24
N GLU A 42 -8.76 -8.51 11.23
CA GLU A 42 -7.87 -7.83 12.15
C GLU A 42 -6.67 -7.22 11.42
N VAL A 43 -6.08 -7.96 10.46
CA VAL A 43 -5.00 -7.44 9.61
C VAL A 43 -5.46 -6.24 8.80
N LEU A 44 -6.64 -6.31 8.18
CA LEU A 44 -7.21 -5.19 7.41
C LEU A 44 -7.41 -3.95 8.29
N ARG A 45 -7.93 -4.12 9.52
CA ARG A 45 -8.09 -3.01 10.48
C ARG A 45 -6.76 -2.45 10.95
N SER A 46 -5.77 -3.32 11.20
CA SER A 46 -4.41 -2.88 11.54
C SER A 46 -3.80 -2.04 10.42
N LEU A 47 -3.97 -2.43 9.15
CA LEU A 47 -3.52 -1.63 8.01
C LEU A 47 -4.18 -0.24 8.01
N LEU A 48 -5.50 -0.15 8.20
CA LEU A 48 -6.21 1.13 8.28
C LEU A 48 -5.75 2.03 9.45
N SER A 49 -5.08 1.48 10.46
CA SER A 49 -4.52 2.29 11.56
C SER A 49 -3.13 2.88 11.26
N ILE A 50 -2.43 2.35 10.26
CA ILE A 50 -1.06 2.78 9.90
C ILE A 50 -0.98 3.41 8.51
N THR A 51 -2.01 3.22 7.68
CA THR A 51 -2.11 3.79 6.33
C THR A 51 -3.54 4.17 5.98
N THR A 52 -3.74 4.77 4.82
CA THR A 52 -5.05 5.19 4.31
C THR A 52 -5.61 4.16 3.31
N PRO A 53 -6.93 4.11 3.10
CA PRO A 53 -7.55 3.14 2.20
C PRO A 53 -7.03 3.14 0.76
N ASN A 54 -6.48 4.27 0.27
CA ASN A 54 -5.93 4.40 -1.08
C ASN A 54 -4.52 3.80 -1.26
N HIS A 55 -3.88 3.32 -0.18
CA HIS A 55 -2.57 2.65 -0.23
C HIS A 55 -2.64 1.13 -0.05
N ILE A 56 -3.84 0.56 -0.02
CA ILE A 56 -4.05 -0.89 0.13
C ILE A 56 -4.42 -1.49 -1.22
N LEU A 57 -3.73 -2.55 -1.64
CA LEU A 57 -3.89 -3.18 -2.95
C LEU A 57 -4.27 -4.65 -2.79
N TYR A 58 -5.26 -5.12 -3.55
CA TYR A 58 -5.49 -6.55 -3.66
C TYR A 58 -4.32 -7.26 -4.36
N GLY A 59 -3.77 -8.27 -3.72
CA GLY A 59 -2.77 -9.19 -4.28
C GLY A 59 -3.29 -10.63 -4.21
N SER A 60 -3.20 -11.39 -5.30
CA SER A 60 -3.75 -12.74 -5.35
C SER A 60 -2.79 -13.82 -4.84
N ASP A 61 -1.48 -13.56 -4.83
CA ASP A 61 -0.42 -14.57 -4.59
C ASP A 61 -0.23 -15.57 -5.75
N TYR A 62 -0.58 -15.18 -6.98
CA TYR A 62 -0.27 -15.98 -8.18
C TYR A 62 1.23 -15.90 -8.51
N PRO A 63 1.90 -16.99 -8.94
CA PRO A 63 1.39 -18.33 -9.27
C PRO A 63 1.48 -19.36 -8.12
N TYR A 64 1.63 -18.92 -6.87
CA TYR A 64 1.95 -19.81 -5.75
C TYR A 64 0.76 -20.63 -5.24
N LEU A 65 -0.47 -20.24 -5.59
CA LEU A 65 -1.70 -20.97 -5.27
C LEU A 65 -2.42 -21.43 -6.54
N PRO A 66 -3.08 -22.61 -6.53
CA PRO A 66 -3.94 -23.05 -7.62
C PRO A 66 -5.13 -22.10 -7.86
N ASP A 67 -5.60 -21.99 -9.10
CA ASP A 67 -6.69 -21.11 -9.52
C ASP A 67 -7.95 -21.22 -8.66
N ASP A 68 -8.33 -22.44 -8.27
CA ASP A 68 -9.52 -22.66 -7.44
C ASP A 68 -9.34 -22.10 -6.02
N ALA A 69 -8.13 -22.24 -5.46
CA ALA A 69 -7.80 -21.64 -4.17
C ALA A 69 -7.83 -20.11 -4.26
N LEU A 70 -7.29 -19.53 -5.34
CA LEU A 70 -7.31 -18.09 -5.59
C LEU A 70 -8.73 -17.52 -5.63
N LYS A 71 -9.63 -18.18 -6.38
CA LYS A 71 -11.05 -17.77 -6.48
C LYS A 71 -11.74 -17.85 -5.13
N VAL A 72 -11.55 -18.93 -4.37
CA VAL A 72 -12.13 -19.12 -3.04
C VAL A 72 -11.62 -18.02 -2.08
N ASN A 73 -10.33 -17.74 -2.11
CA ASN A 73 -9.70 -16.73 -1.27
C ASN A 73 -10.22 -15.32 -1.58
N LEU A 74 -10.34 -14.96 -2.86
CA LEU A 74 -10.94 -13.69 -3.28
C LEU A 74 -12.39 -13.54 -2.77
N GLN A 75 -13.20 -14.59 -2.88
CA GLN A 75 -14.59 -14.54 -2.40
C GLN A 75 -14.66 -14.37 -0.87
N LYS A 76 -13.81 -15.08 -0.12
CA LYS A 76 -13.70 -14.90 1.33
C LYS A 76 -13.32 -13.48 1.69
N LEU A 77 -12.30 -12.92 1.03
CA LEU A 77 -11.86 -11.54 1.26
C LEU A 77 -13.00 -10.55 0.98
N LYS A 78 -13.71 -10.70 -0.15
CA LYS A 78 -14.90 -9.86 -0.45
C LYS A 78 -15.97 -9.94 0.64
N GLN A 79 -16.26 -11.14 1.14
CA GLN A 79 -17.23 -11.34 2.20
C GLN A 79 -16.76 -10.71 3.52
N THR A 80 -15.49 -10.87 3.88
CA THR A 80 -14.87 -10.24 5.05
C THR A 80 -14.96 -8.72 4.97
N THR A 81 -14.54 -8.12 3.85
CA THR A 81 -14.63 -6.67 3.62
C THR A 81 -16.07 -6.18 3.70
N ALA A 82 -17.03 -6.89 3.11
CA ALA A 82 -18.44 -6.51 3.11
C ALA A 82 -19.10 -6.64 4.49
N SER A 83 -18.60 -7.53 5.35
CA SER A 83 -19.13 -7.73 6.72
C SER A 83 -18.76 -6.59 7.69
N ASP A 84 -17.80 -5.75 7.33
CA ASP A 84 -17.34 -4.63 8.15
C ASP A 84 -17.80 -3.29 7.56
N LYS A 85 -18.50 -2.49 8.37
CA LYS A 85 -19.11 -1.22 7.93
C LYS A 85 -18.11 -0.18 7.44
N GLU A 86 -16.89 -0.21 7.95
CA GLU A 86 -15.85 0.73 7.54
C GLU A 86 -15.17 0.25 6.26
N LEU A 87 -14.69 -1.01 6.27
CA LEU A 87 -14.00 -1.60 5.11
C LEU A 87 -14.89 -1.67 3.86
N ALA A 88 -16.20 -1.93 4.03
CA ALA A 88 -17.14 -1.97 2.92
C ALA A 88 -17.16 -0.67 2.08
N LYS A 89 -16.87 0.49 2.69
CA LYS A 89 -16.81 1.79 1.99
C LYS A 89 -15.64 1.88 1.01
N TYR A 90 -14.61 1.06 1.21
CA TYR A 90 -13.36 1.11 0.47
C TYR A 90 -13.16 -0.12 -0.43
N ALA A 91 -14.18 -0.96 -0.61
CA ALA A 91 -14.06 -2.21 -1.38
C ALA A 91 -13.51 -1.99 -2.79
N ASP A 92 -14.07 -1.03 -3.55
CA ASP A 92 -13.56 -0.74 -4.90
C ASP A 92 -12.10 -0.24 -4.89
N LEU A 93 -11.74 0.60 -3.91
CA LEU A 93 -10.37 1.09 -3.74
C LEU A 93 -9.42 -0.09 -3.59
N ILE A 94 -9.69 -0.95 -2.60
CA ILE A 94 -8.88 -2.11 -2.25
C ILE A 94 -8.79 -3.09 -3.42
N PHE A 95 -9.91 -3.45 -4.05
CA PHE A 95 -9.94 -4.53 -5.03
C PHE A 95 -9.41 -4.15 -6.41
N TRP A 96 -9.47 -2.87 -6.81
CA TRP A 96 -8.97 -2.50 -8.14
C TRP A 96 -8.64 -1.01 -8.36
N LYS A 97 -9.40 -0.05 -7.81
CA LYS A 97 -9.21 1.38 -8.13
C LYS A 97 -7.85 1.93 -7.67
N ASN A 98 -7.31 1.43 -6.56
CA ASN A 98 -5.98 1.87 -6.12
C ASN A 98 -4.89 1.39 -7.06
N ALA A 99 -4.95 0.13 -7.51
CA ALA A 99 -4.01 -0.41 -8.49
C ALA A 99 -4.13 0.31 -9.83
N GLU A 100 -5.35 0.56 -10.30
CA GLU A 100 -5.62 1.36 -11.50
C GLU A 100 -5.00 2.77 -11.38
N SER A 101 -5.23 3.44 -10.25
CA SER A 101 -4.69 4.79 -10.05
C SER A 101 -3.16 4.81 -9.93
N LEU A 102 -2.54 3.75 -9.41
CA LEU A 102 -1.10 3.67 -9.23
C LEU A 102 -0.37 3.33 -10.54
N PHE A 103 -0.91 2.37 -11.31
CA PHE A 103 -0.21 1.79 -12.46
C PHE A 103 -0.73 2.27 -13.82
N VAL A 104 -2.03 2.60 -13.95
CA VAL A 104 -2.61 2.95 -15.26
C VAL A 104 -2.59 4.46 -15.52
N LYS A 105 -2.81 5.28 -14.48
CA LYS A 105 -2.71 6.75 -14.63
C LYS A 105 -1.27 7.22 -14.84
N SER A 106 -0.28 6.47 -14.37
CA SER A 106 1.14 6.78 -14.53
C SER A 106 1.65 6.51 -15.96
N GLU A 107 1.07 5.53 -16.67
CA GLU A 107 1.45 5.25 -18.07
C GLU A 107 1.04 6.36 -19.06
N VAL A 108 0.05 7.19 -18.73
CA VAL A 108 -0.39 8.28 -19.63
C VAL A 108 0.51 9.53 -19.51
N SER A 109 1.31 9.66 -18.45
CA SER A 109 2.24 10.79 -18.27
C SER A 109 3.66 10.52 -18.77
N ASP A 110 4.05 9.25 -18.92
CA ASP A 110 5.41 8.86 -19.35
C ASP A 110 5.43 8.47 -20.84
N SER A 111 4.98 9.38 -21.72
CA SER A 111 5.34 9.29 -23.13
C SER A 111 6.86 9.42 -23.24
N ILE A 112 7.50 8.28 -23.52
CA ILE A 112 8.95 8.08 -23.71
C ILE A 112 9.56 9.26 -24.49
N PRO A 113 10.59 9.96 -23.97
CA PRO A 113 11.40 10.86 -24.77
C PRO A 113 12.05 10.02 -25.87
N THR A 114 11.73 10.32 -27.12
CA THR A 114 12.41 9.74 -28.28
C THR A 114 13.86 10.23 -28.26
N GLU A 115 14.82 9.30 -28.26
CA GLU A 115 16.25 9.59 -28.46
C GLU A 115 16.52 10.34 -29.77
#